data_AF-A0A4Y2QCH1-F1
#
_entry.id   AF-A0A4Y2QCH1-F1
#
_cell.length_a   1.000
_cell.length_b   1.000
_cell.length_c   1.000
_cell.angle_alpha   90.00
_cell.angle_beta   90.00
_cell.angle_gamma   90.00
#
_symmetry.space_group_name_H-M   'P 1'
#
loop_
_entity.id
_entity.type
_entity.pdbx_description
1 polymer ?
#
loop_
_entity_poly.entity_id
_entity_poly.type
_entity_poly.pdbx_seq_one_letter_code
_entity_poly.pdbx_strand_id
1 'polypeptide(L)'
;MFVKNVLIVSHGNAAVDSGFSINKAMLIGNMQERSVIALRTVYDAVSNSGDLFKVDVTKQMILAARNPHSCYHEELKAKKLIEKKNKRAAE
;
A
#
# COMPACT_ATOMS: atom_id res chain seq x y z
N MET A 1 -29.24 34.88 -12.18
CA MET A 1 -28.46 33.92 -13.01
C MET A 1 -26.98 33.86 -12.64
N PHE A 2 -26.36 34.97 -12.20
CA PHE A 2 -24.95 35.04 -11.80
C PHE A 2 -24.54 34.07 -10.67
N VAL A 3 -25.34 33.99 -9.60
CA VAL A 3 -25.07 33.10 -8.44
C VAL A 3 -25.06 31.61 -8.83
N LYS A 4 -25.89 31.21 -9.78
CA LYS A 4 -25.97 29.82 -10.27
C LYS A 4 -24.72 29.45 -11.07
N ASN A 5 -24.19 30.40 -11.84
CA ASN A 5 -22.94 30.21 -12.60
C ASN A 5 -21.70 30.21 -11.69
N VAL A 6 -21.68 31.02 -10.63
CA VAL A 6 -20.59 31.03 -9.63
C VAL A 6 -20.54 29.70 -8.85
N LEU A 7 -21.70 29.13 -8.48
CA LEU A 7 -21.74 27.83 -7.78
C LEU A 7 -21.25 26.65 -8.63
N ILE A 8 -21.45 26.69 -9.96
CA ILE A 8 -20.96 25.66 -10.89
C ILE A 8 -19.42 25.68 -10.96
N VAL A 9 -18.80 26.85 -10.91
CA VAL A 9 -17.33 26.98 -10.87
C VAL A 9 -16.77 26.51 -9.52
N SER A 10 -17.46 26.74 -8.40
CA SER A 10 -17.04 26.26 -7.08
C SER A 10 -17.23 24.76 -6.84
N HIS A 11 -18.07 24.08 -7.64
CA HIS A 11 -18.14 22.61 -7.63
C HIS A 11 -17.02 21.95 -8.47
N GLY A 12 -16.22 22.78 -9.17
CA GLY A 12 -14.99 22.42 -9.85
C GLY A 12 -13.74 22.52 -8.97
N ASN A 13 -13.87 22.47 -7.63
CA ASN A 13 -12.72 22.29 -6.75
C ASN A 13 -12.26 20.82 -6.81
N ALA A 14 -11.68 20.49 -7.97
CA ALA A 14 -10.65 19.49 -8.23
C ALA A 14 -10.63 18.24 -7.34
N ALA A 15 -11.73 17.48 -7.32
CA ALA A 15 -11.68 16.05 -7.04
C ALA A 15 -11.38 15.22 -8.31
N VAL A 16 -10.90 15.87 -9.38
CA VAL A 16 -10.78 15.27 -10.73
C VAL A 16 -9.35 14.79 -11.05
N ASP A 17 -8.37 15.03 -10.17
CA ASP A 17 -7.03 14.42 -10.28
C ASP A 17 -6.78 13.24 -9.33
N SER A 18 -7.78 12.84 -8.54
CA SER A 18 -7.78 11.53 -7.86
C SER A 18 -8.30 10.40 -8.75
N GLY A 19 -8.62 10.70 -10.01
CA GLY A 19 -8.89 9.72 -11.06
C GLY A 19 -7.61 9.33 -11.77
N PHE A 20 -6.98 8.22 -11.37
CA PHE A 20 -5.93 7.50 -12.10
C PHE A 20 -4.57 8.17 -12.34
N SER A 21 -4.32 9.39 -11.86
CA SER A 21 -2.94 9.87 -11.72
C SER A 21 -2.39 9.39 -10.38
N ILE A 22 -1.71 8.25 -10.39
CA ILE A 22 -0.87 7.85 -9.26
C ILE A 22 0.19 8.95 -9.10
N ASN A 23 0.02 9.81 -8.11
CA ASN A 23 1.03 10.81 -7.74
C ASN A 23 2.26 10.05 -7.20
N LYS A 24 3.18 9.67 -8.10
CA LYS A 24 4.39 8.89 -7.78
C LYS A 24 5.25 9.57 -6.71
N ALA A 25 5.22 10.91 -6.64
CA ALA A 25 5.94 11.67 -5.62
C ALA A 25 5.30 11.52 -4.22
N MET A 26 3.98 11.35 -4.14
CA MET A 26 3.25 11.29 -2.86
C MET A 26 3.17 9.87 -2.28
N LEU A 27 3.26 8.83 -3.12
CA LEU A 27 3.29 7.43 -2.66
C LEU A 27 4.47 7.15 -1.74
N ILE A 28 5.66 7.66 -2.07
CA ILE A 28 6.88 7.38 -1.31
C ILE A 28 6.83 8.03 0.08
N GLY A 29 6.31 9.26 0.17
CA GLY A 29 6.19 9.98 1.45
C GLY A 29 5.11 9.44 2.39
N ASN A 30 4.07 8.78 1.86
CA ASN A 30 2.94 8.26 2.64
C ASN A 30 3.00 6.73 2.87
N MET A 31 4.05 6.06 2.42
CA MET A 31 4.26 4.65 2.69
C MET A 31 4.80 4.44 4.11
N GLN A 32 4.33 3.40 4.79
CA GLN A 32 4.96 2.93 6.01
C GLN A 32 6.39 2.46 5.69
N GLU A 33 7.34 2.73 6.59
CA GLU A 33 8.74 2.33 6.44
C GLU A 33 8.90 0.85 6.04
N ARG A 34 8.14 -0.04 6.71
CA ARG A 34 8.13 -1.47 6.41
C ARG A 34 7.72 -1.78 4.96
N SER A 35 6.79 -1.01 4.40
CA SER A 35 6.37 -1.16 3.00
C SER A 35 7.46 -0.70 2.04
N VAL A 36 8.18 0.38 2.36
CA VAL A 36 9.32 0.87 1.58
C VAL A 36 10.45 -0.16 1.57
N ILE A 37 10.79 -0.71 2.73
CA ILE A 37 11.80 -1.76 2.87
C ILE A 37 11.40 -3.00 2.07
N ALA A 38 10.15 -3.46 2.18
CA ALA A 38 9.67 -4.62 1.44
C ALA A 38 9.75 -4.41 -0.08
N LEU A 39 9.34 -3.24 -0.57
CA LEU A 39 9.42 -2.89 -1.99
C LEU A 39 10.87 -2.88 -2.47
N ARG A 40 11.78 -2.29 -1.68
CA ARG A 40 13.21 -2.25 -1.99
C ARG A 40 13.81 -3.65 -2.07
N THR A 41 13.49 -4.52 -1.11
CA THR A 41 13.95 -5.91 -1.09
C THR A 41 13.50 -6.66 -2.34
N VAL A 42 12.24 -6.50 -2.76
CA VAL A 42 11.73 -7.12 -4.00
C VAL A 42 12.47 -6.54 -5.22
N TYR A 43 12.64 -5.23 -5.28
CA TYR A 43 13.36 -4.59 -6.39
C TYR A 43 14.80 -5.08 -6.50
N ASP A 44 15.52 -5.18 -5.38
CA ASP A 44 16.91 -5.64 -5.35
C ASP A 44 17.01 -7.11 -5.75
N ALA A 45 16.09 -7.96 -5.28
CA ALA A 45 16.02 -9.37 -5.69
C ALA A 45 15.78 -9.54 -7.19
N VAL A 46 14.84 -8.77 -7.77
CA VAL A 46 14.56 -8.80 -9.21
C VAL A 46 15.74 -8.23 -10.00
N SER A 47 16.31 -7.10 -9.57
CA SER A 47 17.44 -6.48 -10.26
C SER A 47 18.67 -7.40 -10.26
N ASN A 48 18.93 -8.11 -9.16
CA ASN A 48 20.04 -9.03 -9.04
C ASN A 48 19.86 -10.34 -9.83
N SER A 49 18.62 -10.67 -10.24
CA SER A 49 18.35 -11.83 -11.10
C SER A 49 18.80 -11.64 -12.56
N GLY A 50 19.20 -10.41 -12.93
CA GLY A 50 19.74 -10.05 -14.24
C GLY A 50 18.70 -9.87 -15.35
N ASP A 51 17.50 -10.46 -15.22
CA ASP A 51 16.36 -10.23 -16.12
C ASP A 51 15.04 -10.57 -15.42
N LEU A 52 13.95 -9.84 -15.72
CA LEU A 52 12.63 -10.07 -15.10
C LEU A 52 12.10 -11.48 -15.33
N PHE A 53 12.42 -12.08 -16.47
CA PHE A 53 11.95 -13.42 -16.84
C PHE A 53 12.78 -14.55 -16.19
N LYS A 54 13.87 -14.22 -15.51
CA LYS A 54 14.74 -15.20 -14.81
C LYS A 54 14.39 -15.36 -13.34
N VAL A 55 13.40 -14.62 -12.84
CA VAL A 55 12.93 -14.76 -11.47
C VAL A 55 12.06 -16.00 -11.35
N ASP A 56 12.55 -17.02 -10.65
CA ASP A 56 11.79 -18.25 -10.40
C ASP A 56 10.56 -17.98 -9.51
N VAL A 57 9.37 -18.10 -10.10
CA VAL A 57 8.11 -17.91 -9.37
C VAL A 57 7.80 -19.17 -8.56
N THR A 58 8.04 -19.08 -7.25
CA THR A 58 7.79 -20.19 -6.33
C THR A 58 6.29 -20.35 -6.02
N LYS A 59 5.82 -21.57 -5.77
CA LYS A 59 4.43 -21.87 -5.38
C LYS A 59 3.93 -21.03 -4.19
N GLN A 60 4.81 -20.72 -3.24
CA GLN A 60 4.49 -19.86 -2.09
C GLN A 60 4.17 -18.42 -2.49
N MET A 61 4.86 -17.88 -3.49
CA MET A 61 4.59 -16.52 -4.00
C MET A 61 3.20 -16.47 -4.65
N ILE A 62 2.84 -17.52 -5.41
CA ILE A 62 1.51 -17.65 -6.02
C ILE A 62 0.43 -17.74 -4.94
N LEU A 63 0.64 -18.54 -3.90
CA LEU A 63 -0.30 -18.66 -2.78
C LEU A 63 -0.47 -17.34 -2.03
N ALA A 64 0.63 -16.62 -1.76
CA ALA A 64 0.61 -15.32 -1.11
C ALA A 64 -0.14 -14.28 -1.96
N ALA A 65 0.12 -14.24 -3.27
CA ALA A 65 -0.57 -13.34 -4.20
C ALA A 65 -2.07 -13.68 -4.35
N ARG A 66 -2.45 -14.95 -4.22
CA ARG A 66 -3.84 -15.40 -4.30
C ARG A 66 -4.64 -15.09 -3.05
N ASN A 67 -4.01 -14.98 -1.88
CA ASN A 67 -4.70 -14.85 -0.60
C ASN A 67 -4.30 -13.61 0.24
N PRO A 68 -4.23 -12.39 -0.36
CA PRO A 68 -3.75 -11.20 0.34
C PRO A 68 -4.68 -10.81 1.50
N HIS A 69 -5.99 -11.03 1.34
CA HIS A 69 -6.99 -10.67 2.34
C HIS A 69 -6.87 -11.51 3.62
N SER A 70 -6.65 -12.84 3.50
CA SER A 70 -6.44 -13.69 4.68
C SER A 70 -5.17 -13.32 5.41
N CYS A 71 -4.06 -13.14 4.66
CA CYS A 71 -2.77 -12.74 5.24
C CYS A 71 -2.90 -11.41 6.01
N TYR A 72 -3.63 -10.43 5.45
CA TYR A 72 -3.89 -9.17 6.13
C TYR A 72 -4.68 -9.35 7.44
N HIS A 73 -5.74 -10.15 7.44
CA HIS A 73 -6.52 -10.41 8.65
C HIS A 73 -5.75 -11.16 9.73
N GLU A 74 -4.92 -12.12 9.34
CA GLU A 74 -4.03 -12.84 10.25
C GLU A 74 -3.02 -11.88 10.89
N GLU A 75 -2.43 -10.99 10.10
CA GLU A 75 -1.51 -9.96 10.60
C GLU A 75 -2.21 -8.99 11.56
N LEU A 76 -3.43 -8.54 11.24
CA LEU A 76 -4.22 -7.69 12.13
C LEU A 76 -4.52 -8.37 13.47
N LYS A 77 -4.86 -9.66 13.45
CA LYS A 77 -5.10 -10.44 14.67
C LYS A 77 -3.81 -10.54 15.50
N ALA A 78 -2.68 -10.81 14.86
CA ALA A 78 -1.37 -10.88 15.53
C ALA A 78 -1.00 -9.53 16.19
N LYS A 79 -1.17 -8.41 15.47
CA LYS A 79 -0.91 -7.06 16.02
C LYS A 79 -1.75 -6.78 17.27
N LYS A 80 -3.05 -7.10 17.24
CA LYS A 80 -3.94 -6.95 18.41
C LYS A 80 -3.50 -7.79 19.60
N LEU A 81 -2.98 -9.00 19.38
CA LEU A 81 -2.49 -9.86 20.45
C LEU A 81 -1.21 -9.32 21.08
N ILE A 82 -0.28 -8.81 20.26
CA ILE A 82 0.97 -8.19 20.73
C ILE A 82 0.65 -6.94 21.56
N GLU A 83 -0.25 -6.09 21.08
CA GLU A 83 -0.66 -4.88 21.82
C GLU A 83 -1.28 -5.23 23.19
N LYS A 84 -2.14 -6.26 23.24
CA LYS A 84 -2.70 -6.75 24.50
C LYS A 84 -1.64 -7.30 25.46
N LYS A 85 -0.63 -8.02 24.94
CA LYS A 85 0.48 -8.52 25.76
C LYS A 85 1.32 -7.38 26.31
N ASN A 86 1.64 -6.38 25.50
CA ASN A 86 2.44 -5.25 25.92
C ASN A 86 1.73 -4.40 26.98
N LYS A 87 0.40 -4.22 26.87
CA LYS A 87 -0.41 -3.53 27.90
C LYS A 87 -0.35 -4.27 29.25
N ARG A 88 -0.51 -5.60 29.24
CA ARG A 88 -0.44 -6.44 30.46
C ARG A 88 0.96 -6.51 31.08
N ALA A 89 2.02 -6.23 30.34
CA ALA A 89 3.38 -6.22 30.84
C ALA A 89 3.81 -4.86 31.40
N ALA A 90 3.01 -3.81 31.16
CA ALA A 90 3.23 -2.46 31.67
C ALA A 90 2.37 -2.14 32.91
N GLU A 91 1.46 -3.04 33.28
CA GLU A 91 0.68 -3.08 34.52
C GLU A 91 1.40 -3.93 35.57
#